data_AF-A0A1E3IJL1-F1
#
_entry.id   AF-A0A1E3IJL1-F1
#
_cell.length_a   1.000
_cell.length_b   1.000
_cell.length_c   1.000
_cell.angle_alpha   90.00
_cell.angle_beta   90.00
_cell.angle_gamma   90.00
#
_symmetry.space_group_name_H-M   'P 1'
#
loop_
_entity.id
_entity.type
_entity.pdbx_description
1 polymer ?
#
loop_
_entity_poly.entity_id
_entity_poly.type
_entity_poly.pdbx_seq_one_letter_code
_entity_poly.pdbx_strand_id
1 'polypeptide(L)'
;MTQKNAALAKHKKELDKLETSLGETKAALDEAEQGREDTPERQSLISTLSSLQAQSTALQAELSAFGAADPIKYEKKKQAIETCKEGAVRWTDNVMILMQYAGGLGVESGQVRGFLEIDEDWDDLQV
;
A
#
# COMPACT_ATOMS: atom_id res chain seq x y z
N MET A 1 -65.88 -25.66 32.75
CA MET A 1 -66.02 -25.14 31.36
C MET A 1 -65.19 -23.88 31.09
N THR A 2 -64.89 -23.04 32.08
CA THR A 2 -64.18 -21.76 31.93
C THR A 2 -62.70 -21.87 31.51
N GLN A 3 -61.95 -22.83 32.06
CA GLN A 3 -60.50 -22.95 31.80
C GLN A 3 -60.19 -23.40 30.36
N LYS A 4 -60.98 -24.32 29.82
CA LYS A 4 -60.88 -24.80 28.41
C LYS A 4 -61.16 -23.67 27.41
N ASN A 5 -62.17 -22.85 27.68
CA ASN A 5 -62.52 -21.70 26.82
C ASN A 5 -61.44 -20.61 26.87
N ALA A 6 -60.83 -20.36 28.03
CA ALA A 6 -59.71 -19.43 28.16
C ALA A 6 -58.45 -19.88 27.42
N ALA A 7 -58.11 -21.17 27.50
CA ALA A 7 -57.00 -21.75 26.73
C ALA A 7 -57.26 -21.70 25.22
N LEU A 8 -58.50 -21.98 24.79
CA LEU A 8 -58.90 -21.91 23.39
C LEU A 8 -58.82 -20.47 22.85
N ALA A 9 -59.26 -19.48 23.63
CA ALA A 9 -59.13 -18.06 23.27
C ALA A 9 -57.66 -17.61 23.19
N LYS A 10 -56.79 -18.09 24.10
CA LYS A 10 -55.35 -17.82 24.09
C LYS A 10 -54.70 -18.39 22.82
N HIS A 11 -54.93 -19.66 22.50
CA HIS A 11 -54.35 -20.29 21.31
C HIS A 11 -54.87 -19.66 20.02
N LYS A 12 -56.14 -19.23 19.98
CA LYS A 12 -56.68 -18.51 18.83
C LYS A 12 -55.97 -17.18 18.60
N LYS A 13 -55.73 -16.41 19.67
CA LYS A 13 -54.95 -15.16 19.60
C LYS A 13 -53.48 -15.38 19.22
N GLU A 14 -52.88 -16.50 19.65
CA GLU A 14 -51.52 -16.88 19.23
C GLU A 14 -51.49 -17.24 17.74
N LEU A 15 -52.49 -17.98 17.26
CA LEU A 15 -52.64 -18.35 15.85
C LEU A 15 -52.81 -17.11 14.97
N ASP A 16 -53.69 -16.17 15.35
CA ASP A 16 -53.89 -14.91 14.61
C ASP A 16 -52.58 -14.09 14.51
N LYS A 17 -51.81 -14.04 15.61
CA LYS A 17 -50.50 -13.37 15.63
C LYS A 17 -49.47 -14.03 14.72
N LEU A 18 -49.42 -15.36 14.75
CA LEU A 18 -48.53 -16.17 13.91
C LEU A 18 -48.89 -15.99 12.43
N GLU A 19 -50.17 -16.02 12.08
CA GLU A 19 -50.62 -15.79 10.70
C GLU A 19 -50.28 -14.38 10.22
N THR A 20 -50.48 -13.36 11.07
CA THR A 20 -50.10 -11.98 10.75
C THR A 20 -48.59 -11.87 10.51
N SER A 21 -47.78 -12.38 11.43
CA SER A 21 -46.31 -12.34 11.32
C SER A 21 -45.80 -13.13 10.11
N LEU A 22 -46.43 -14.25 9.79
CA LEU A 22 -46.09 -15.07 8.62
C LEU A 22 -46.46 -14.34 7.32
N GLY A 23 -47.58 -13.63 7.28
CA GLY A 23 -47.96 -12.76 6.17
C GLY A 23 -46.97 -11.63 5.94
N GLU A 24 -46.60 -10.91 7.01
CA GLU A 24 -45.59 -9.85 6.98
C GLU A 24 -44.22 -10.36 6.51
N THR A 25 -43.79 -11.52 7.02
CA THR A 25 -42.49 -12.12 6.66
C THR A 25 -42.47 -12.55 5.19
N LYS A 26 -43.57 -13.09 4.67
CA LYS A 26 -43.67 -13.44 3.24
C LYS A 26 -43.62 -12.20 2.35
N ALA A 27 -44.37 -11.15 2.70
CA ALA A 27 -44.33 -9.90 1.94
C ALA A 27 -42.92 -9.29 1.90
N ALA A 28 -42.21 -9.31 3.04
CA ALA A 28 -40.83 -8.84 3.10
C ALA A 28 -39.85 -9.71 2.30
N LEU A 29 -40.09 -11.03 2.22
CA LEU A 29 -39.27 -11.94 1.40
C LEU A 29 -39.48 -11.65 -0.08
N ASP A 30 -40.73 -11.53 -0.53
CA ASP A 30 -41.07 -11.25 -1.93
C ASP A 30 -40.47 -9.89 -2.37
N GLU A 31 -40.50 -8.88 -1.51
CA GLU A 31 -39.87 -7.57 -1.76
C GLU A 31 -38.34 -7.67 -1.84
N ALA A 32 -37.71 -8.48 -0.98
CA ALA A 32 -36.26 -8.65 -0.98
C ALA A 32 -35.73 -9.51 -2.15
N GLU A 33 -36.57 -10.40 -2.69
CA GLU A 33 -36.26 -11.24 -3.86
C GLU A 33 -36.31 -10.46 -5.16
N GLN A 34 -37.12 -9.41 -5.27
CA GLN A 34 -37.17 -8.56 -6.47
C GLN A 34 -35.77 -7.98 -6.78
N GLY A 35 -35.25 -8.30 -7.97
CA GLY A 35 -33.90 -7.90 -8.41
C GLY A 35 -32.75 -8.70 -7.77
N ARG A 36 -33.04 -9.68 -6.92
CA ARG A 36 -32.10 -10.69 -6.42
C ARG A 36 -32.49 -12.09 -6.85
N GLU A 37 -33.31 -12.21 -7.89
CA GLU A 37 -33.77 -13.50 -8.38
C GLU A 37 -32.57 -14.40 -8.70
N ASP A 38 -32.68 -15.67 -8.33
CA ASP A 38 -31.62 -16.64 -8.60
C ASP A 38 -31.63 -17.04 -10.08
N THR A 39 -31.04 -16.19 -10.90
CA THR A 39 -30.91 -16.39 -12.34
C THR A 39 -29.49 -16.85 -12.71
N PRO A 40 -29.32 -17.65 -13.77
CA PRO A 40 -27.99 -18.02 -14.26
C PRO A 40 -27.11 -16.81 -14.57
N GLU A 41 -27.70 -15.72 -15.07
CA GLU A 41 -27.03 -14.46 -15.36
C GLU A 41 -26.48 -13.82 -14.07
N ARG A 42 -27.28 -13.78 -13.00
CA ARG A 42 -26.86 -13.24 -11.71
C ARG A 42 -25.74 -14.08 -11.09
N GLN A 43 -25.85 -15.40 -11.14
CA GLN A 43 -24.79 -16.30 -10.64
C GLN A 43 -23.48 -16.09 -11.40
N SER A 44 -23.54 -15.93 -12.74
CA SER A 44 -22.38 -15.62 -13.57
C SER A 44 -21.75 -14.26 -13.22
N LEU A 45 -22.57 -13.23 -13.02
CA LEU A 45 -22.11 -11.90 -12.61
C LEU A 45 -21.45 -11.91 -11.22
N ILE A 46 -22.02 -12.64 -10.25
CA ILE A 46 -21.43 -12.78 -8.91
C ILE A 46 -20.07 -13.48 -8.98
N SER A 47 -19.97 -14.56 -9.77
CA SER A 47 -18.70 -15.25 -10.00
C SER A 47 -17.65 -14.33 -10.63
N THR A 48 -18.05 -13.58 -11.65
CA THR A 48 -17.18 -12.60 -12.33
C THR A 48 -16.73 -11.50 -11.39
N LEU A 49 -17.65 -10.95 -10.58
CA LEU A 49 -17.37 -9.92 -9.60
C LEU A 49 -16.37 -10.40 -8.55
N SER A 50 -16.55 -11.62 -8.02
CA SER A 50 -15.62 -12.26 -7.09
C SER A 50 -14.21 -12.41 -7.69
N SER A 51 -14.14 -12.91 -8.94
CA SER A 51 -12.88 -13.05 -9.67
C SER A 51 -12.17 -11.70 -9.87
N LEU A 52 -12.90 -10.67 -10.30
CA LEU A 52 -12.36 -9.32 -10.49
C LEU A 52 -11.89 -8.69 -9.18
N GLN A 53 -12.61 -8.88 -8.07
CA GLN A 53 -12.20 -8.39 -6.75
C GLN A 53 -10.91 -9.07 -6.28
N ALA A 54 -10.77 -10.38 -6.50
CA ALA A 54 -9.55 -11.11 -6.18
C ALA A 54 -8.36 -10.61 -7.03
N GLN A 55 -8.56 -10.42 -8.35
CA GLN A 55 -7.54 -9.88 -9.24
C GLN A 55 -7.14 -8.45 -8.86
N SER A 56 -8.11 -7.58 -8.58
CA SER A 56 -7.86 -6.20 -8.15
C SER A 56 -7.03 -6.17 -6.87
N THR A 57 -7.35 -7.03 -5.89
CA THR A 57 -6.60 -7.14 -4.64
C THR A 57 -5.15 -7.59 -4.89
N ALA A 58 -4.95 -8.59 -5.75
CA ALA A 58 -3.62 -9.07 -6.11
C ALA A 58 -2.77 -8.00 -6.82
N LEU A 59 -3.36 -7.31 -7.80
CA LEU A 59 -2.70 -6.21 -8.52
C LEU A 59 -2.37 -5.03 -7.60
N GLN A 60 -3.24 -4.71 -6.64
CA GLN A 60 -2.98 -3.65 -5.66
C GLN A 60 -1.81 -4.02 -4.75
N ALA A 61 -1.72 -5.29 -4.33
CA ALA A 61 -0.60 -5.79 -3.55
C ALA A 61 0.71 -5.73 -4.36
N GLU A 62 0.69 -6.15 -5.62
CA GLU A 62 1.83 -6.07 -6.53
C GLU A 62 2.28 -4.63 -6.76
N LEU A 63 1.35 -3.71 -7.07
CA LEU A 63 1.64 -2.28 -7.18
C LEU A 63 2.23 -1.68 -5.90
N SER A 64 1.75 -2.11 -4.72
CA SER A 64 2.30 -1.65 -3.44
C SER A 64 3.74 -2.12 -3.23
N ALA A 65 4.07 -3.36 -3.66
CA ALA A 65 5.43 -3.87 -3.62
C ALA A 65 6.35 -3.10 -4.57
N PHE A 66 5.83 -2.66 -5.73
CA PHE A 66 6.55 -1.80 -6.68
C PHE A 66 6.49 -0.31 -6.31
N GLY A 67 5.73 0.11 -5.29
CA GLY A 67 5.60 1.52 -4.90
C GLY A 67 6.92 2.16 -4.42
N ALA A 68 7.91 1.35 -4.05
CA ALA A 68 9.28 1.79 -3.77
C ALA A 68 10.04 2.22 -5.05
N ALA A 69 9.58 1.81 -6.23
CA ALA A 69 10.16 2.09 -7.55
C ALA A 69 9.37 3.17 -8.30
N ASP A 70 8.95 4.24 -7.61
CA ASP A 70 8.40 5.44 -8.25
C ASP A 70 9.46 6.03 -9.20
N PRO A 71 9.24 5.98 -10.54
CA PRO A 71 10.24 6.42 -11.51
C PRO A 71 10.64 7.89 -11.34
N ILE A 72 9.73 8.73 -10.85
CA ILE A 72 9.99 10.15 -10.63
C ILE A 72 10.90 10.33 -9.41
N LYS A 73 10.66 9.58 -8.32
CA LYS A 73 11.55 9.61 -7.15
C LYS A 73 12.93 9.04 -7.48
N TYR A 74 12.98 7.97 -8.27
CA TYR A 74 14.23 7.38 -8.74
C TYR A 74 15.03 8.38 -9.56
N GLU A 75 14.41 9.03 -10.55
CA GLU A 75 15.10 9.98 -11.42
C GLU A 75 15.60 11.21 -10.64
N LYS A 76 14.80 11.72 -9.69
CA LYS A 76 15.24 12.79 -8.78
C LYS A 76 16.46 12.38 -7.95
N LYS A 77 16.45 11.15 -7.40
CA LYS A 77 17.59 10.63 -6.63
C LYS A 77 18.82 10.46 -7.51
N LYS A 78 18.64 9.98 -8.75
CA LYS A 78 19.72 9.83 -9.72
C LYS A 78 20.37 11.17 -10.07
N GLN A 79 19.56 12.20 -10.35
CA GLN A 79 20.07 13.56 -10.61
C GLN A 79 20.84 14.13 -9.41
N ALA A 80 20.30 13.95 -8.19
CA ALA A 80 21.00 14.40 -6.98
C ALA A 80 22.34 13.67 -6.78
N ILE A 81 22.38 12.36 -7.03
CA ILE A 81 23.61 11.57 -6.97
C ILE A 81 24.63 12.11 -7.98
N GLU A 82 24.22 12.43 -9.21
CA GLU A 82 25.13 12.97 -10.22
C GLU A 82 25.78 14.28 -9.76
N THR A 83 24.98 15.22 -9.26
CA THR A 83 25.50 16.48 -8.69
C THR A 83 26.47 16.21 -7.52
N CYS A 84 26.17 15.23 -6.65
CA CYS A 84 27.07 14.86 -5.58
C CYS A 84 28.38 14.25 -6.08
N LYS A 85 28.33 13.41 -7.12
CA LYS A 85 29.52 12.82 -7.75
C LYS A 85 30.40 13.89 -8.37
N GLU A 86 29.83 14.79 -9.17
CA GLU A 86 30.55 15.93 -9.76
C GLU A 86 31.20 16.79 -8.68
N GLY A 87 30.46 17.08 -7.60
CA GLY A 87 30.96 17.81 -6.45
C GLY A 87 32.13 17.09 -5.77
N ALA A 88 32.02 15.79 -5.55
CA ALA A 88 33.07 14.98 -4.94
C ALA A 88 34.35 15.00 -5.80
N VAL A 89 34.26 14.71 -7.09
CA VAL A 89 35.40 14.75 -8.03
C VAL A 89 36.09 16.11 -8.00
N ARG A 90 35.32 17.20 -8.08
CA ARG A 90 35.87 18.56 -8.05
C ARG A 90 36.59 18.87 -6.73
N TRP A 91 36.04 18.45 -5.59
CA TRP A 91 36.69 18.68 -4.31
C TRP A 91 37.93 17.81 -4.12
N THR A 92 37.92 16.58 -4.62
CA THR A 92 39.09 15.71 -4.70
C THR A 92 40.21 16.37 -5.51
N ASP A 93 39.91 16.91 -6.69
CA ASP A 93 40.88 17.66 -7.50
C ASP A 93 41.46 18.86 -6.73
N ASN A 94 40.60 19.62 -6.05
CA ASN A 94 41.04 20.77 -5.25
C ASN A 94 41.99 20.35 -4.12
N VAL A 95 41.71 19.22 -3.46
CA VAL A 95 42.57 18.66 -2.40
C VAL A 95 43.92 18.24 -3.00
N MET A 96 43.94 17.60 -4.16
CA MET A 96 45.18 17.25 -4.86
C MET A 96 46.02 18.48 -5.22
N ILE A 97 45.39 19.54 -5.75
CA ILE A 97 46.06 20.80 -6.07
C ILE A 97 46.66 21.44 -4.81
N LEU A 98 45.90 21.46 -3.71
CA LEU A 98 46.37 21.99 -2.43
C LEU A 98 47.58 21.22 -1.90
N MET A 99 47.55 19.88 -1.96
CA MET A 99 48.66 19.03 -1.55
C MET A 99 49.92 19.29 -2.40
N GLN A 100 49.77 19.43 -3.72
CA GLN A 100 50.89 19.76 -4.62
C GLN A 100 51.50 21.13 -4.30
N TYR A 101 50.65 22.14 -4.09
CA TYR A 101 51.10 23.49 -3.73
C TYR A 101 51.83 23.51 -2.38
N ALA A 102 51.27 22.86 -1.37
CA ALA A 102 51.88 22.75 -0.05
C ALA A 102 53.22 22.00 -0.10
N GLY A 103 53.31 20.94 -0.93
CA GLY A 103 54.57 20.25 -1.20
C GLY A 103 55.62 21.16 -1.82
N GLY A 104 55.22 22.05 -2.74
CA GLY A 104 56.09 23.09 -3.30
C GLY A 104 56.60 24.11 -2.27
N LEU A 105 55.90 24.28 -1.14
CA LEU A 105 56.32 25.09 0.00
C LEU A 105 57.15 24.31 1.04
N GLY A 106 57.41 23.02 0.79
CA GLY A 106 58.18 22.14 1.68
C GLY A 106 57.37 21.48 2.80
N VAL A 107 56.04 21.47 2.72
CA VAL A 107 55.18 20.77 3.68
C VAL A 107 55.02 19.31 3.27
N GLU A 108 55.16 18.37 4.22
CA GLU A 108 54.97 16.95 3.95
C GLU A 108 53.49 16.60 3.74
N SER A 109 53.21 15.72 2.78
CA SER A 109 51.84 15.32 2.43
C SER A 109 51.07 14.72 3.62
N GLY A 110 51.75 13.97 4.50
CA GLY A 110 51.15 13.41 5.71
C GLY A 110 50.66 14.48 6.70
N GLN A 111 51.35 15.62 6.78
CA GLN A 111 50.91 16.75 7.63
C GLN A 111 49.65 17.42 7.08
N VAL A 112 49.58 17.58 5.75
CA VAL A 112 48.39 18.13 5.08
C VAL A 112 47.19 17.19 5.24
N ARG A 113 47.38 15.88 5.04
CA ARG A 113 46.33 14.87 5.24
C ARG A 113 45.83 14.85 6.69
N GLY A 114 46.74 14.90 7.66
CA GLY A 114 46.38 14.98 9.08
C GLY A 114 45.59 16.25 9.42
N PHE A 115 45.93 17.39 8.80
CA PHE A 115 45.20 18.65 9.00
C PHE A 115 43.79 18.63 8.38
N LEU A 116 43.63 17.97 7.22
CA LEU A 116 42.36 17.84 6.52
C LEU A 116 41.53 16.64 6.99
N GLU A 117 42.01 15.89 7.99
CA GLU A 117 41.38 14.67 8.51
C GLU A 117 41.13 13.62 7.40
N ILE A 118 42.06 13.53 6.44
CA ILE A 118 42.01 12.56 5.34
C ILE A 118 42.62 11.24 5.84
N ASP A 119 41.84 10.16 5.76
CA ASP A 119 42.28 8.83 6.12
C ASP A 119 43.24 8.21 5.08
N GLU A 120 43.83 7.06 5.44
CA GLU A 120 44.76 6.35 4.54
C GLU A 120 44.03 5.67 3.37
N ASP A 121 42.75 5.34 3.55
CA ASP A 121 41.90 4.64 2.58
C ASP A 121 41.22 5.61 1.58
N TRP A 122 41.44 6.91 1.72
CA TRP A 122 40.89 7.93 0.82
C TRP A 122 41.45 7.75 -0.59
N ASP A 123 40.54 7.55 -1.53
CA ASP A 123 40.83 7.30 -2.94
C ASP A 123 39.84 8.05 -3.84
N ASP A 124 40.19 8.15 -5.12
CA ASP A 124 39.36 8.77 -6.13
C ASP A 124 38.05 8.02 -6.32
N LEU A 125 36.96 8.77 -6.49
CA LEU A 125 35.66 8.19 -6.79
C LEU A 125 35.72 7.55 -8.20
N GLN A 126 35.49 6.24 -8.27
CA GLN A 126 35.29 5.55 -9.55
C GLN A 126 33.89 5.88 -10.09
N VAL A 127 33.83 6.83 -11.03
CA VAL A 127 32.56 7.31 -11.63
C VAL A 127 32.09 6.40 -12.75
#